data_AF-A0A2M7NZ15-F1
#
_entry.id   AF-A0A2M7NZ15-F1
#
_cell.length_a   1.000
_cell.length_b   1.000
_cell.length_c   1.000
_cell.angle_alpha   90.00
_cell.angle_beta   90.00
_cell.angle_gamma   90.00
#
_symmetry.space_group_name_H-M   'P 1'
#
loop_
_entity.id
_entity.type
_entity.pdbx_description
1 polymer ?
#
loop_
_entity_poly.entity_id
_entity_poly.type
_entity_poly.pdbx_seq_one_letter_code
_entity_poly.pdbx_strand_id
1 'polypeptide(L)'
;MRILWEYVSSVRENKREVFFRIETVQGEYAQVDWANCGTVQIGNAVRKLSCFVMVLSYSRMMYLEFTLSQCLEDFLRCHINA
;
A
#
# COMPACT_ATOMS: atom_id res chain seq x y z
N MET A 1 -23.48 26.16 3.78
CA MET A 1 -24.43 25.78 4.85
C MET A 1 -23.64 25.59 6.15
N ARG A 2 -23.47 26.66 6.95
CA ARG A 2 -22.55 26.69 8.12
C ARG A 2 -23.22 26.35 9.45
N ILE A 3 -24.46 26.82 9.65
CA ILE A 3 -25.19 26.73 10.92
C ILE A 3 -25.40 25.28 11.37
N LEU A 4 -25.76 24.38 10.44
CA LEU A 4 -25.92 22.96 10.75
C LEU A 4 -24.59 22.31 11.16
N TRP A 5 -23.49 22.67 10.49
CA TRP A 5 -22.18 22.08 10.73
C TRP A 5 -21.60 22.53 12.08
N GLU A 6 -21.78 23.82 12.42
CA GLU A 6 -21.39 24.39 13.72
C GLU A 6 -22.20 23.78 14.86
N TYR A 7 -23.52 23.62 14.69
CA TYR A 7 -24.37 22.98 15.69
C TYR A 7 -24.03 21.50 15.88
N VAL A 8 -23.85 20.74 14.78
CA VAL A 8 -23.45 19.33 14.86
C VAL A 8 -22.08 19.18 15.52
N SER A 9 -21.12 20.05 15.21
CA SER A 9 -19.79 20.03 15.83
C SER A 9 -19.85 20.33 17.33
N SER A 10 -20.75 21.21 17.78
CA SER A 10 -20.87 21.58 19.20
C SER A 10 -21.60 20.52 20.05
N VAL A 11 -22.51 19.74 19.46
CA VAL A 11 -23.24 18.66 20.16
C VAL A 11 -22.62 17.27 19.97
N ARG A 12 -21.73 17.08 18.99
CA ARG A 12 -21.06 15.80 18.76
C ARG A 12 -20.08 15.55 19.90
N GLU A 13 -20.37 14.54 20.71
CA GLU A 13 -19.41 14.02 21.69
C GLU A 13 -18.08 13.70 20.99
N ASN A 14 -16.99 14.17 21.61
CA ASN A 14 -15.64 13.88 21.17
C ASN A 14 -15.32 12.42 21.54
N LYS A 15 -15.89 11.48 20.78
CA LYS A 15 -15.57 10.06 20.92
C LYS A 15 -14.10 9.92 20.55
N ARG A 16 -13.27 9.54 21.54
CA ARG A 16 -11.92 9.05 21.23
C ARG A 16 -12.08 7.96 20.20
N GLU A 17 -11.43 8.12 19.05
CA GLU A 17 -11.37 7.04 18.08
C GLU A 17 -10.77 5.83 18.78
N VAL A 18 -11.59 4.80 18.98
CA VAL A 18 -11.13 3.52 19.52
C VAL A 18 -10.47 2.81 18.34
N PHE A 19 -9.26 3.21 18.00
CA PHE A 19 -8.45 2.45 17.07
C PHE A 19 -7.76 1.32 17.84
N PHE A 20 -7.90 0.10 17.35
CA PHE A 20 -7.11 -1.01 17.83
C PHE A 20 -5.78 -0.99 17.08
N ARG A 21 -4.69 -0.71 17.82
CA ARG A 21 -3.35 -0.84 17.24
C ARG A 21 -3.00 -2.33 17.23
N ILE A 22 -2.94 -2.90 16.04
CA ILE A 22 -2.40 -4.25 15.85
C ILE A 22 -0.89 -4.13 16.00
N GLU A 23 -0.35 -4.72 17.07
CA GLU A 23 1.08 -4.97 17.17
C GLU A 23 1.39 -6.33 16.55
N THR A 24 2.41 -6.36 15.69
CA THR A 24 2.85 -7.56 14.95
C THR A 24 4.29 -7.84 15.33
N VAL A 25 4.68 -9.10 15.49
CA VAL A 25 6.09 -9.41 15.70
C VAL A 25 6.88 -9.23 14.40
N GLN A 26 8.21 -9.22 14.51
CA GLN A 26 9.10 -9.12 13.36
C GLN A 26 8.84 -10.26 12.37
N GLY A 27 8.63 -9.92 11.10
CA GLY A 27 8.42 -10.90 10.01
C GLY A 27 7.05 -11.58 9.98
N GLU A 28 6.16 -11.32 10.95
CA GLU A 28 4.85 -11.98 11.00
C GLU A 28 3.86 -11.42 9.97
N TYR A 29 3.92 -10.11 9.73
CA TYR A 29 2.96 -9.44 8.86
C TYR A 29 3.64 -8.42 7.95
N ALA A 30 3.31 -8.49 6.67
CA ALA A 30 3.70 -7.56 5.64
C ALA A 30 2.48 -7.16 4.81
N GLN A 31 2.48 -5.92 4.32
CA GLN A 31 1.51 -5.45 3.35
C GLN A 31 2.17 -5.39 1.99
N VAL A 32 1.43 -5.81 0.96
CA VAL A 32 1.92 -5.87 -0.42
C VAL A 32 0.92 -5.14 -1.31
N ASP A 33 1.43 -4.34 -2.25
CA ASP A 33 0.63 -3.68 -3.27
C ASP A 33 1.41 -3.55 -4.60
N TRP A 34 0.70 -3.21 -5.66
CA TRP A 34 1.24 -2.89 -6.97
C TRP A 34 1.10 -1.41 -7.28
N ALA A 35 2.24 -0.75 -7.52
CA ALA A 35 2.26 0.59 -8.07
C ALA A 35 2.25 0.55 -9.61
N ASN A 36 1.44 1.42 -10.22
CA ASN A 36 1.49 1.69 -11.66
C ASN A 36 2.50 2.81 -11.92
N CYS A 37 3.57 2.49 -12.64
CA CYS A 37 4.69 3.40 -12.93
C CYS A 37 4.68 3.89 -14.38
N GLY A 38 3.52 3.84 -15.05
CA GLY A 38 3.36 4.29 -16.42
C GLY A 38 3.81 3.24 -17.43
N THR A 39 4.58 3.66 -18.43
CA THR A 39 5.06 2.79 -19.49
C THR A 39 6.56 2.99 -19.73
N VAL A 40 7.20 1.94 -20.23
CA VAL A 40 8.61 1.94 -20.60
C VAL A 40 8.76 1.40 -22.03
N GLN A 41 9.66 2.01 -22.80
CA GLN A 41 10.03 1.53 -24.13
C GLN A 41 11.09 0.42 -23.98
N ILE A 42 10.82 -0.75 -24.55
CA ILE A 42 11.75 -1.88 -24.61
C ILE A 42 11.87 -2.31 -26.07
N GLY A 43 13.01 -1.98 -26.68
CA GLY A 43 13.22 -2.15 -28.11
C GLY A 43 12.18 -1.36 -28.92
N ASN A 44 11.41 -2.04 -29.76
CA ASN A 44 10.35 -1.44 -30.57
C ASN A 44 8.96 -1.47 -29.91
N ALA A 45 8.88 -1.89 -28.64
CA ALA A 45 7.62 -2.09 -27.92
C ALA A 45 7.48 -1.16 -26.72
N VAL A 46 6.30 -0.57 -26.55
CA VAL A 46 5.89 0.09 -25.30
C VAL A 46 5.23 -0.95 -24.39
N ARG A 47 5.62 -1.00 -23.11
CA ARG A 47 5.05 -1.91 -22.10
C ARG A 47 4.64 -1.13 -20.86
N LYS A 48 3.61 -1.60 -20.16
CA LYS A 48 3.26 -1.06 -18.84
C LYS A 48 4.34 -1.45 -17.84
N LEU A 49 4.74 -0.51 -17.00
CA LEU A 49 5.68 -0.74 -15.92
C LEU A 49 4.90 -0.79 -14.61
N SER A 50 4.97 -1.94 -13.94
CA SER A 50 4.44 -2.12 -12.60
C SER A 50 5.58 -2.20 -11.60
N CYS A 51 5.26 -1.97 -10.35
CA CYS A 51 6.21 -2.06 -9.26
C CYS A 51 5.56 -2.80 -8.10
N PHE A 52 6.17 -3.91 -7.71
CA PHE A 52 5.82 -4.65 -6.51
C PHE A 52 6.38 -3.91 -5.31
N VAL A 53 5.54 -3.60 -4.33
CA VAL A 53 5.94 -2.95 -3.09
C VAL A 53 5.52 -3.83 -1.92
N MET A 54 6.46 -4.21 -1.06
CA MET A 54 6.19 -4.90 0.19
C MET A 54 6.70 -4.06 1.37
N VAL A 55 5.90 -3.93 2.42
CA VAL A 55 6.25 -3.21 3.65
C VAL A 55 6.03 -4.10 4.86
N LEU A 56 7.09 -4.33 5.65
CA LEU A 56 6.98 -5.04 6.93
C LEU A 56 6.23 -4.20 7.96
N SER A 57 5.23 -4.78 8.62
CA SER A 57 4.37 -4.03 9.53
C SER A 57 5.05 -3.67 10.85
N TYR A 58 6.02 -4.46 11.31
CA TYR A 58 6.78 -4.09 12.51
C TYR A 58 7.75 -2.92 12.25
N SER A 59 8.70 -3.11 11.33
CA SER A 59 9.83 -2.20 11.13
C SER A 59 9.58 -1.09 10.10
N ARG A 60 8.54 -1.22 9.27
CA ARG A 60 8.29 -0.36 8.09
C ARG A 60 9.41 -0.42 7.04
N MET A 61 10.27 -1.42 7.10
CA MET A 61 11.20 -1.70 6.02
C MET A 61 10.43 -2.03 4.75
N MET A 62 10.90 -1.47 3.64
CA MET A 62 10.26 -1.55 2.34
C MET A 62 11.15 -2.30 1.36
N TYR A 63 10.55 -3.23 0.63
CA TYR A 63 11.12 -3.89 -0.53
C TYR A 63 10.39 -3.42 -1.79
N LEU A 64 11.14 -3.22 -2.87
CA LEU A 64 10.61 -2.72 -4.13
C LEU A 64 11.26 -3.43 -5.32
N GLU A 65 10.44 -3.99 -6.21
CA GLU A 65 10.89 -4.62 -7.46
C GLU A 65 10.03 -4.14 -8.64
N PHE A 66 10.68 -3.75 -9.75
CA PHE A 66 9.97 -3.40 -10.98
C PHE A 66 9.68 -4.63 -11.84
N THR A 67 8.47 -4.71 -12.36
CA THR A 67 8.01 -5.80 -13.24
C THR A 67 7.24 -5.25 -14.44
N LEU A 68 7.17 -6.04 -15.52
CA LEU A 68 6.39 -5.69 -16.72
C LEU A 68 4.99 -6.30 -16.70
N SER A 69 4.66 -7.08 -15.67
CA SER A 69 3.38 -7.73 -15.49
C SER A 69 3.05 -7.87 -13.99
N GLN A 70 1.78 -8.13 -13.71
CA GLN A 70 1.25 -8.40 -12.37
C GLN A 70 0.70 -9.84 -12.29
N CYS A 71 1.17 -10.73 -13.17
CA CYS A 71 0.74 -12.12 -13.15
C CYS A 71 1.25 -12.85 -11.89
N LEU A 72 0.70 -14.04 -11.63
CA LEU A 72 1.05 -14.82 -10.46
C LEU A 72 2.54 -15.20 -10.44
N GLU A 73 3.17 -15.51 -11.59
CA GLU A 73 4.60 -15.83 -11.61
C GLU A 73 5.46 -14.64 -11.17
N ASP A 74 5.17 -13.44 -11.66
CA ASP A 74 5.90 -12.23 -11.25
C ASP A 74 5.63 -11.91 -9.77
N PHE A 75 4.38 -12.07 -9.31
CA PHE A 75 4.01 -11.89 -7.90
C PHE A 75 4.78 -12.81 -6.95
N LEU A 76 4.85 -14.11 -7.28
CA LEU A 76 5.60 -15.10 -6.47
C LEU A 76 7.10 -14.84 -6.52
N ARG A 77 7.64 -14.45 -7.68
CA ARG A 77 9.06 -14.10 -7.81
C ARG A 77 9.44 -12.93 -6.91
N CYS A 78 8.61 -11.87 -6.88
CA CYS A 78 8.86 -10.72 -6.01
C CYS A 78 8.83 -11.11 -4.52
N HIS A 79 7.97 -12.05 -4.11
CA HIS A 79 7.95 -12.55 -2.73
C HIS A 79 9.18 -13.38 -2.38
N ILE A 80 9.76 -14.12 -3.33
CA ILE A 80 10.98 -14.91 -3.10
C ILE A 80 12.20 -13.99 -2.96
N ASN A 81 12.21 -12.86 -3.67
CA ASN A 81 13.32 -11.91 -3.67
C ASN A 81 13.28 -10.92 -2.49
N ALA A 82 12.13 -10.73 -1.85
CA ALA A 82 11.91 -9.83 -0.72
C ALA A 82 12.41 -10.44 0.60
#